data_AF-A0A6I4MZW3-F1
#
_entry.id   AF-A0A6I4MZW3-F1
#
_cell.length_a   1.000
_cell.length_b   1.000
_cell.length_c   1.000
_cell.angle_alpha   90.00
_cell.angle_beta   90.00
_cell.angle_gamma   90.00
#
_symmetry.space_group_name_H-M   'P 1'
#
loop_
_entity.id
_entity.type
_entity.pdbx_description
1 polymer ?
#
loop_
_entity_poly.entity_id
_entity_poly.type
_entity_poly.pdbx_seq_one_letter_code
_entity_poly.pdbx_strand_id
1 'polypeptide(L)'
;MTYPDATPSTDIAVQPTTDGSARALVTLKSSAAATEQRFQLDLPAGTEAIGDGQGGYAFVRQGGEGEPAALVGAMEAPWAKDANGKHIPTSYKLEGNTLIQSIKTNSATAFPVVADPKVSLGWYIYLRFSKKEVKELAGTKLAYFSVVAAAMACTKIPNAVAAAGCATATALQASSLLSQAKDAARAKQCVEWKVTYVGIIKGWKRYKC
;
A
#
# COMPACT_ATOMS: atom_id res chain seq x y z
N MET A 1 14.58 -4.51 13.56
CA MET A 1 14.28 -4.56 15.02
C MET A 1 13.54 -5.87 15.26
N THR A 2 14.03 -6.72 16.16
CA THR A 2 13.43 -8.03 16.48
C THR A 2 12.51 -7.88 17.68
N TYR A 3 11.27 -8.35 17.59
CA TYR A 3 10.29 -8.23 18.67
C TYR A 3 10.45 -9.38 19.69
N PRO A 4 10.64 -9.09 20.99
CA PRO A 4 10.94 -10.10 22.00
C PRO A 4 9.75 -10.97 22.43
N ASP A 5 8.52 -10.66 22.02
CA ASP A 5 7.30 -11.43 22.37
C ASP A 5 6.94 -12.52 21.34
N ALA A 6 7.90 -12.94 20.50
CA ALA A 6 7.67 -14.04 19.58
C ALA A 6 7.49 -15.36 20.34
N THR A 7 6.51 -16.17 19.91
CA THR A 7 6.28 -17.50 20.48
C THR A 7 7.54 -18.38 20.43
N PRO A 8 7.70 -19.38 21.31
CA PRO A 8 8.87 -20.26 21.28
C PRO A 8 9.16 -20.79 19.86
N SER A 9 10.44 -20.78 19.47
CA SER A 9 10.90 -21.16 18.13
C SER A 9 10.42 -20.27 16.97
N THR A 10 9.98 -19.04 17.25
CA THR A 10 9.60 -18.05 16.25
C THR A 10 10.49 -16.80 16.38
N ASP A 11 10.96 -16.25 15.27
CA ASP A 11 11.54 -14.90 15.23
C ASP A 11 10.67 -13.98 14.36
N ILE A 12 10.55 -12.70 14.75
CA ILE A 12 9.87 -11.66 13.96
C ILE A 12 10.84 -10.52 13.70
N ALA A 13 11.03 -10.16 12.42
CA ALA A 13 11.85 -9.03 12.01
C ALA A 13 11.06 -8.07 11.10
N VAL A 14 10.96 -6.79 11.47
CA VAL A 14 10.35 -5.79 10.58
C VAL A 14 11.42 -5.15 9.70
N GLN A 15 11.17 -5.14 8.39
CA GLN A 15 12.04 -4.59 7.37
C GLN A 15 11.29 -3.55 6.53
N PRO A 16 11.76 -2.29 6.47
CA PRO A 16 11.30 -1.37 5.45
C PRO A 16 11.77 -1.88 4.07
N THR A 17 10.91 -1.78 3.06
CA THR A 17 11.22 -2.16 1.69
C THR A 17 11.57 -0.94 0.85
N THR A 18 12.26 -1.14 -0.27
CA THR A 18 12.67 -0.07 -1.20
C THR A 18 11.49 0.65 -1.87
N ASP A 19 10.33 0.00 -1.94
CA ASP A 19 9.08 0.59 -2.44
C ASP A 19 8.24 1.27 -1.35
N GLY A 20 8.81 1.48 -0.16
CA GLY A 20 8.19 2.26 0.92
C GLY A 20 7.10 1.52 1.68
N SER A 21 7.09 0.18 1.62
CA SER A 21 6.28 -0.67 2.50
C SER A 21 7.09 -1.14 3.71
N ALA A 22 6.43 -1.80 4.65
CA ALA A 22 7.10 -2.59 5.68
C ALA A 22 6.74 -4.06 5.49
N ARG A 23 7.72 -4.92 5.66
CA ARG A 23 7.53 -6.35 5.72
C ARG A 23 7.84 -6.79 7.14
N ALA A 24 6.85 -7.31 7.85
CA ALA A 24 7.16 -8.19 8.96
C ALA A 24 7.78 -9.46 8.36
N LEU A 25 8.76 -10.07 9.03
CA LEU A 25 9.37 -11.34 8.66
C LEU A 25 9.22 -12.35 9.80
N VAL A 26 8.28 -13.30 9.74
CA VAL A 26 8.15 -14.42 10.67
C VAL A 26 9.00 -15.58 10.19
N THR A 27 9.84 -16.08 11.09
CA THR A 27 10.65 -17.28 10.87
C THR A 27 10.28 -18.34 11.91
N LEU A 28 9.63 -19.42 11.47
CA LEU A 28 9.42 -20.63 12.27
C LEU A 28 10.72 -21.43 12.20
N LYS A 29 11.41 -21.61 13.33
CA LYS A 29 12.73 -22.26 13.40
C LYS A 29 12.66 -23.79 13.35
N SER A 30 11.52 -24.36 13.73
CA SER A 30 11.33 -25.81 13.82
C SER A 30 9.84 -26.17 13.80
N SER A 31 9.54 -27.46 13.74
CA SER A 31 8.17 -27.99 13.84
C SER A 31 7.50 -27.74 15.19
N ALA A 32 8.26 -27.32 16.20
CA ALA A 32 7.71 -26.93 17.51
C ALA A 32 7.17 -25.48 17.52
N ALA A 33 7.45 -24.68 16.48
CA ALA A 33 6.95 -23.31 16.38
C ALA A 33 5.43 -23.29 16.16
N ALA A 34 4.77 -22.26 16.67
CA ALA A 34 3.34 -22.07 16.42
C ALA A 34 3.07 -21.89 14.92
N THR A 35 2.05 -22.56 14.40
CA THR A 35 1.62 -22.42 13.00
C THR A 35 0.63 -21.28 12.79
N GLU A 36 0.16 -20.66 13.86
CA GLU A 36 -0.67 -19.46 13.84
C GLU A 36 0.10 -18.29 14.44
N GLN A 37 0.20 -17.20 13.67
CA GLN A 37 0.86 -15.97 14.07
C GLN A 37 -0.19 -14.88 14.23
N ARG A 38 -0.21 -14.22 15.38
CA ARG A 38 -1.21 -13.21 15.72
C ARG A 38 -0.56 -11.83 15.79
N PHE A 39 -1.13 -10.87 15.08
CA PHE A 39 -0.68 -9.48 15.04
C PHE A 39 -1.83 -8.56 15.40
N GLN A 40 -1.67 -7.76 16.44
CA GLN A 40 -2.59 -6.65 16.70
C GLN A 40 -2.34 -5.55 15.68
N LEU A 41 -3.39 -5.14 14.98
CA LEU A 41 -3.31 -4.05 14.03
C LEU A 41 -3.68 -2.74 14.76
N ASP A 42 -2.72 -1.87 15.02
CA ASP A 42 -3.03 -0.52 15.55
C ASP A 42 -3.51 0.40 14.41
N LEU A 43 -4.73 0.15 13.95
CA LEU A 43 -5.36 0.93 12.90
C LEU A 43 -5.80 2.31 13.42
N PRO A 44 -5.59 3.39 12.66
CA PRO A 44 -6.09 4.71 13.03
C PRO A 44 -7.62 4.71 13.21
N ALA A 45 -8.13 5.56 14.11
CA ALA A 45 -9.56 5.69 14.35
C ALA A 45 -10.36 5.88 13.04
N GLY A 46 -11.49 5.16 12.94
CA GLY A 46 -12.36 5.16 11.76
C GLY A 46 -11.81 4.36 10.57
N THR A 47 -10.74 3.59 10.74
CA THR A 47 -10.17 2.71 9.71
C THR A 47 -10.60 1.27 9.89
N GLU A 48 -11.07 0.65 8.82
CA GLU A 48 -11.48 -0.75 8.76
C GLU A 48 -10.62 -1.50 7.73
N ALA A 49 -10.37 -2.78 7.99
CA ALA A 49 -9.72 -3.67 7.06
C ALA A 49 -10.77 -4.44 6.25
N ILE A 50 -10.80 -4.22 4.94
CA ILE A 50 -11.76 -4.82 4.01
C ILE A 50 -11.01 -5.82 3.13
N GLY A 51 -11.52 -7.05 3.01
CA GLY A 51 -10.89 -8.06 2.16
C GLY A 51 -10.80 -7.61 0.70
N ASP A 52 -9.66 -7.82 0.05
CA ASP A 52 -9.42 -7.40 -1.34
C ASP A 52 -9.88 -8.44 -2.39
N GLY A 53 -10.38 -9.60 -1.94
CA GLY A 53 -10.77 -10.73 -2.80
C GLY A 53 -9.61 -11.58 -3.31
N GLN A 54 -8.36 -11.23 -3.01
CA GLN A 54 -7.13 -11.94 -3.40
C GLN A 54 -6.40 -12.57 -2.20
N GLY A 55 -6.97 -12.47 -1.00
CA GLY A 55 -6.40 -13.01 0.25
C GLY A 55 -5.63 -11.97 1.06
N GLY A 56 -5.60 -10.72 0.62
CA GLY A 56 -5.10 -9.56 1.34
C GLY A 56 -6.22 -8.68 1.89
N TYR A 57 -5.86 -7.48 2.37
CA TYR A 57 -6.79 -6.51 2.93
C TYR A 57 -6.46 -5.08 2.50
N ALA A 58 -7.49 -4.30 2.22
CA ALA A 58 -7.49 -2.87 2.03
C ALA A 58 -7.84 -2.16 3.35
N PHE A 59 -7.02 -1.22 3.82
CA PHE A 59 -7.33 -0.43 5.02
C PHE A 59 -8.04 0.86 4.61
N VAL A 60 -9.34 0.95 4.88
CA VAL A 60 -10.21 2.05 4.46
C VAL A 60 -10.66 2.84 5.68
N ARG A 61 -10.31 4.13 5.70
CA ARG A 61 -10.81 5.10 6.68
C ARG A 61 -12.08 5.76 6.18
N GLN A 62 -13.17 5.62 6.92
CA GLN A 62 -14.41 6.31 6.59
C GLN A 62 -14.23 7.83 6.73
N GLY A 63 -14.83 8.58 5.80
CA GLY A 63 -14.91 10.04 5.90
C GLY A 63 -16.03 10.48 6.85
N GLY A 64 -16.03 11.75 7.24
CA GLY A 64 -17.20 12.37 7.87
C GLY A 64 -18.33 12.61 6.86
N GLU A 65 -19.45 13.18 7.29
CA GLU A 65 -20.56 13.52 6.38
C GLU A 65 -20.07 14.35 5.18
N GLY A 66 -20.30 13.83 3.97
CA GLY A 66 -19.89 14.46 2.72
C GLY A 66 -18.44 14.18 2.27
N GLU A 67 -17.63 13.54 3.11
CA GLU A 67 -16.25 13.16 2.76
C GLU A 67 -16.18 11.69 2.31
N PRO A 68 -15.57 11.40 1.15
CA PRO A 68 -15.46 10.03 0.67
C PRO A 68 -14.50 9.20 1.54
N ALA A 69 -14.81 7.92 1.67
CA ALA A 69 -13.93 6.96 2.31
C ALA A 69 -12.53 6.97 1.65
N ALA A 70 -11.50 6.77 2.47
CA ALA A 70 -10.12 6.93 2.12
C ALA A 70 -9.37 5.60 2.29
N LEU A 71 -8.84 5.03 1.20
CA LEU A 71 -7.88 3.93 1.32
C LEU A 71 -6.56 4.50 1.88
N VAL A 72 -6.17 4.06 3.08
CA VAL A 72 -5.02 4.55 3.85
C VAL A 72 -3.86 3.54 3.90
N GLY A 73 -4.11 2.30 3.46
CA GLY A 73 -3.08 1.27 3.34
C GLY A 73 -3.62 0.02 2.67
N ALA A 74 -2.73 -0.94 2.47
CA ALA A 74 -3.08 -2.27 2.01
C ALA A 74 -2.08 -3.31 2.55
N MET A 75 -2.53 -4.55 2.60
CA MET A 75 -1.75 -5.72 2.91
C MET A 75 -1.97 -6.74 1.82
N GLU A 76 -0.88 -7.18 1.20
CA GLU A 76 -0.93 -8.19 0.14
C GLU A 76 -1.27 -9.57 0.71
N ALA A 77 -1.66 -10.50 -0.17
CA ALA A 77 -1.90 -11.89 0.21
C ALA A 77 -0.66 -12.52 0.89
N PRO A 78 -0.86 -13.45 1.85
CA PRO A 78 0.23 -14.08 2.57
C PRO A 78 1.04 -14.98 1.65
N TRP A 79 2.34 -15.07 1.90
CA TRP A 79 3.18 -16.12 1.33
C TRP A 79 4.01 -16.77 2.42
N ALA A 80 4.40 -18.02 2.19
CA ALA A 80 5.33 -18.74 3.05
C ALA A 80 6.22 -19.66 2.21
N LYS A 81 7.48 -19.80 2.61
CA LYS A 81 8.46 -20.69 1.98
C LYS A 81 9.26 -21.43 3.03
N ASP A 82 9.57 -22.69 2.74
CA ASP A 82 10.43 -23.52 3.57
C ASP A 82 11.92 -23.30 3.25
N ALA A 83 12.81 -23.98 3.97
CA ALA A 83 14.27 -23.84 3.79
C ALA A 83 14.78 -24.24 2.40
N ASN A 84 14.00 -25.04 1.66
CA ASN A 84 14.30 -25.43 0.28
C ASN A 84 13.66 -24.48 -0.74
N GLY A 85 13.02 -23.39 -0.28
CA GLY A 85 12.31 -22.43 -1.13
C GLY A 85 10.94 -22.91 -1.62
N LYS A 86 10.44 -24.05 -1.13
CA LYS A 86 9.13 -24.58 -1.51
C LYS A 86 8.01 -23.75 -0.89
N HIS A 87 6.99 -23.45 -1.68
CA HIS A 87 5.80 -22.76 -1.20
C HIS A 87 5.06 -23.57 -0.13
N ILE A 88 4.75 -22.90 0.98
CA ILE A 88 3.93 -23.42 2.06
C ILE A 88 2.57 -22.72 2.02
N PRO A 89 1.44 -23.46 2.03
CA PRO A 89 0.13 -22.83 2.05
C PRO A 89 -0.06 -21.97 3.30
N THR A 90 -0.54 -20.75 3.11
CA THR A 90 -0.79 -19.80 4.18
C THR A 90 -1.99 -18.92 3.86
N SER A 91 -2.66 -18.41 4.89
CA SER A 91 -3.88 -17.60 4.77
C SER A 91 -4.00 -16.61 5.92
N TYR A 92 -4.66 -15.48 5.67
CA TYR A 92 -5.07 -14.55 6.71
C TYR A 92 -6.51 -14.76 7.16
N LYS A 93 -6.77 -14.39 8.40
CA LYS A 93 -8.09 -14.18 8.98
C LYS A 93 -8.03 -12.97 9.89
N LEU A 94 -9.05 -12.13 9.87
CA LEU A 94 -9.24 -11.07 10.86
C LEU A 94 -10.23 -11.52 11.93
N GLU A 95 -9.85 -11.33 13.19
CA GLU A 95 -10.71 -11.46 14.36
C GLU A 95 -10.72 -10.12 15.10
N GLY A 96 -11.75 -9.30 14.83
CA GLY A 96 -11.77 -7.90 15.26
C GLY A 96 -10.61 -7.14 14.61
N ASN A 97 -9.68 -6.66 15.44
CA ASN A 97 -8.49 -5.91 15.00
C ASN A 97 -7.20 -6.75 15.05
N THR A 98 -7.33 -8.06 15.29
CA THR A 98 -6.21 -9.00 15.30
C THR A 98 -6.15 -9.73 13.96
N LEU A 99 -5.01 -9.60 13.28
CA LEU A 99 -4.67 -10.40 12.11
C LEU A 99 -4.07 -11.73 12.53
N ILE A 100 -4.63 -12.82 12.01
CA ILE A 100 -4.14 -14.17 12.22
C ILE A 100 -3.62 -14.71 10.90
N GLN A 101 -2.32 -15.04 10.83
CA GLN A 101 -1.73 -15.78 9.72
C GLN A 101 -1.61 -17.25 10.10
N SER A 102 -2.26 -18.12 9.34
CA SER A 102 -2.09 -19.57 9.47
C SER A 102 -1.07 -20.07 8.44
N ILE A 103 -0.12 -20.90 8.86
CA ILE A 103 0.95 -21.48 8.03
C ILE A 103 0.82 -23.00 8.11
N LYS A 104 0.49 -23.67 7.01
CA LYS A 104 0.21 -25.11 7.01
C LYS A 104 1.48 -25.93 6.81
N THR A 105 2.19 -26.23 7.89
CA THR A 105 3.35 -27.14 7.88
C THR A 105 2.94 -28.60 8.01
N ASN A 106 3.78 -29.52 7.53
CA ASN A 106 3.61 -30.97 7.65
C ASN A 106 4.97 -31.67 7.85
N SER A 107 4.98 -33.01 7.92
CA SER A 107 6.21 -33.80 8.13
C SER A 107 7.26 -33.65 7.03
N ALA A 108 6.88 -33.17 5.84
CA ALA A 108 7.79 -32.92 4.73
C ALA A 108 8.29 -31.46 4.65
N THR A 109 7.90 -30.61 5.61
CA THR A 109 8.30 -29.20 5.63
C THR A 109 9.71 -29.04 6.19
N ALA A 110 10.60 -28.39 5.42
CA ALA A 110 11.96 -28.11 5.85
C ALA A 110 12.07 -26.77 6.61
N PHE A 111 12.63 -26.78 7.80
CA PHE A 111 12.80 -25.58 8.61
C PHE A 111 14.19 -24.93 8.40
N PRO A 112 14.32 -23.59 8.54
CA PRO A 112 13.27 -22.66 8.93
C PRO A 112 12.25 -22.39 7.82
N VAL A 113 11.00 -22.15 8.22
CA VAL A 113 9.96 -21.62 7.33
C VAL A 113 9.90 -20.10 7.53
N VAL A 114 9.98 -19.34 6.44
CA VAL A 114 9.83 -17.88 6.43
C VAL A 114 8.48 -17.55 5.83
N ALA A 115 7.67 -16.74 6.52
CA ALA A 115 6.27 -16.54 6.15
C ALA A 115 5.72 -15.18 6.55
N ASP A 116 5.19 -14.40 5.59
CA ASP A 116 4.65 -13.06 5.86
C ASP A 116 3.69 -12.44 4.86
N PRO A 117 3.07 -11.32 5.29
CA PRO A 117 2.61 -10.26 4.41
C PRO A 117 3.67 -9.20 4.16
N LYS A 118 3.55 -8.58 2.98
CA LYS A 118 4.00 -7.21 2.77
C LYS A 118 2.87 -6.27 3.20
N VAL A 119 3.14 -5.38 4.17
CA VAL A 119 2.16 -4.44 4.75
C VAL A 119 2.56 -3.01 4.38
N SER A 120 1.63 -2.22 3.86
CA SER A 120 1.86 -0.83 3.49
C SER A 120 0.89 0.07 4.24
N LEU A 121 1.39 0.78 5.27
CA LEU A 121 0.60 1.70 6.09
C LEU A 121 1.11 3.13 5.92
N GLY A 122 0.25 4.06 5.47
CA GLY A 122 0.45 5.49 5.69
C GLY A 122 1.64 6.19 5.01
N TRP A 123 2.26 5.60 3.98
CA TRP A 123 3.41 6.20 3.29
C TRP A 123 3.01 6.82 1.95
N TYR A 124 3.60 7.98 1.65
CA TYR A 124 3.24 8.80 0.50
C TYR A 124 4.35 8.82 -0.55
N ILE A 125 3.96 8.60 -1.80
CA ILE A 125 4.77 8.85 -2.99
C ILE A 125 4.49 10.29 -3.44
N TYR A 126 5.55 11.08 -3.59
CA TYR A 126 5.45 12.48 -4.03
C TYR A 126 5.76 12.57 -5.52
N LEU A 127 4.71 12.73 -6.33
CA LEU A 127 4.84 12.92 -7.77
C LEU A 127 5.07 14.39 -8.07
N ARG A 128 6.28 14.71 -8.51
CA ARG A 128 6.65 16.07 -8.90
C ARG A 128 6.48 16.28 -10.40
N PHE A 129 5.88 17.42 -10.74
CA PHE A 129 5.66 17.89 -12.09
C PHE A 129 6.39 19.22 -12.31
N SER A 130 7.22 19.25 -13.35
CA SER A 130 7.91 20.42 -13.86
C SER A 130 6.94 21.45 -14.45
N LYS A 131 7.41 22.68 -14.73
CA LYS A 131 6.60 23.72 -15.39
C LYS A 131 6.04 23.24 -16.74
N LYS A 132 6.81 22.43 -17.48
CA LYS A 132 6.41 21.88 -18.78
C LYS A 132 5.23 20.91 -18.60
N GLU A 133 5.37 19.94 -17.69
CA GLU A 133 4.32 18.95 -17.40
C GLU A 133 3.06 19.61 -16.82
N VAL A 134 3.22 20.62 -15.96
CA VAL A 134 2.09 21.40 -15.42
C VAL A 134 1.34 22.14 -16.54
N LYS A 135 2.06 22.72 -17.51
CA LYS A 135 1.44 23.40 -18.67
C LYS A 135 0.69 22.41 -19.56
N GLU A 136 1.23 21.22 -19.75
CA GLU A 136 0.60 20.13 -20.52
C GLU A 136 -0.68 19.64 -19.85
N LEU A 137 -0.64 19.36 -18.54
CA LEU A 137 -1.81 19.01 -17.74
C LEU A 137 -2.88 20.13 -17.77
N ALA A 138 -2.47 21.39 -17.59
CA ALA A 138 -3.38 22.54 -17.58
C ALA A 138 -4.07 22.81 -18.93
N GLY A 139 -3.39 22.49 -20.04
CA GLY A 139 -3.89 22.66 -21.40
C GLY A 139 -4.83 21.54 -21.87
N THR A 140 -4.96 20.46 -21.10
CA THR A 140 -5.77 19.31 -21.46
C THR A 140 -7.26 19.57 -21.21
N LYS A 141 -8.13 19.20 -22.17
CA LYS A 141 -9.59 19.26 -21.98
C LYS A 141 -10.01 18.24 -20.92
N LEU A 142 -10.99 18.58 -20.09
CA LEU A 142 -11.43 17.73 -18.97
C LEU A 142 -11.76 16.28 -19.40
N ALA A 143 -12.41 16.10 -20.55
CA ALA A 143 -12.76 14.77 -21.08
C ALA A 143 -11.56 13.84 -21.34
N TYR A 144 -10.36 14.40 -21.56
CA TYR A 144 -9.13 13.64 -21.80
C TYR A 144 -8.15 13.73 -20.63
N PHE A 145 -8.48 14.50 -19.59
CA PHE A 145 -7.54 14.81 -18.53
C PHE A 145 -7.10 13.56 -17.76
N SER A 146 -8.01 12.66 -17.42
CA SER A 146 -7.68 11.44 -16.67
C SER A 146 -6.67 10.57 -17.41
N VAL A 147 -6.79 10.45 -18.74
CA VAL A 147 -5.86 9.66 -19.57
C VAL A 147 -4.47 10.29 -19.58
N VAL A 148 -4.37 11.60 -19.82
CA VAL A 148 -3.09 12.32 -19.83
C VAL A 148 -2.45 12.33 -18.44
N ALA A 149 -3.23 12.63 -17.40
CA ALA A 149 -2.77 12.63 -16.02
C ALA A 149 -2.30 11.25 -15.58
N ALA A 150 -3.01 10.17 -15.92
CA ALA A 150 -2.58 8.81 -15.63
C ALA A 150 -1.27 8.46 -16.33
N ALA A 151 -1.12 8.82 -17.61
CA ALA A 151 0.12 8.58 -18.36
C ALA A 151 1.33 9.32 -17.77
N MET A 152 1.14 10.54 -17.27
CA MET A 152 2.22 11.34 -16.66
C MET A 152 2.50 10.98 -15.19
N ALA A 153 1.48 10.58 -14.44
CA ALA A 153 1.56 10.34 -13.00
C ALA A 153 1.85 8.86 -12.69
N CYS A 154 1.08 7.95 -13.26
CA CYS A 154 1.10 6.54 -12.85
C CYS A 154 2.32 5.79 -13.38
N THR A 155 2.93 6.24 -14.48
CA THR A 155 4.20 5.71 -14.98
C THR A 155 5.41 6.03 -14.09
N LYS A 156 5.30 7.05 -13.23
CA LYS A 156 6.31 7.41 -12.23
C LYS A 156 6.26 6.52 -10.98
N ILE A 157 5.29 5.61 -10.90
CA ILE A 157 5.04 4.76 -9.75
C ILE A 157 5.60 3.35 -10.05
N PRO A 158 6.64 2.87 -9.34
CA PRO A 158 7.26 1.58 -9.61
C PRO A 158 6.43 0.37 -9.13
N ASN A 159 5.41 0.60 -8.30
CA ASN A 159 4.55 -0.44 -7.74
C ASN A 159 3.26 -0.59 -8.56
N ALA A 160 2.95 -1.80 -9.03
CA ALA A 160 1.82 -2.06 -9.92
C ALA A 160 0.45 -1.78 -9.27
N VAL A 161 0.29 -2.06 -7.97
CA VAL A 161 -0.94 -1.78 -7.22
C VAL A 161 -1.16 -0.27 -7.11
N ALA A 162 -0.09 0.45 -6.79
CA ALA A 162 -0.08 1.90 -6.71
C ALA A 162 -0.36 2.56 -8.08
N ALA A 163 0.18 2.01 -9.17
CA ALA A 163 -0.06 2.49 -10.52
C ALA A 163 -1.51 2.28 -10.96
N ALA A 164 -2.11 1.13 -10.64
CA ALA A 164 -3.51 0.84 -10.92
C ALA A 164 -4.45 1.79 -10.15
N GLY A 165 -4.19 2.00 -8.85
CA GLY A 165 -4.98 2.95 -8.06
C GLY A 165 -4.82 4.40 -8.51
N CYS A 166 -3.66 4.78 -9.02
CA CYS A 166 -3.40 6.10 -9.61
C CYS A 166 -4.26 6.36 -10.84
N ALA A 167 -4.48 5.36 -11.70
CA ALA A 167 -5.36 5.50 -12.86
C ALA A 167 -6.81 5.79 -12.44
N THR A 168 -7.30 5.07 -11.43
CA THR A 168 -8.64 5.31 -10.86
C THR A 168 -8.73 6.67 -10.16
N ALA A 169 -7.70 7.05 -9.40
CA ALA A 169 -7.67 8.33 -8.68
C ALA A 169 -7.66 9.53 -9.63
N THR A 170 -6.90 9.45 -10.72
CA THR A 170 -6.87 10.50 -11.75
C THR A 170 -8.19 10.62 -12.51
N ALA A 171 -8.95 9.54 -12.67
CA ALA A 171 -10.31 9.57 -13.22
C ALA A 171 -11.31 10.21 -12.26
N LEU A 172 -11.37 9.75 -11.00
CA LEU A 172 -12.31 10.25 -10.00
C LEU A 172 -12.05 11.72 -9.62
N GLN A 173 -10.79 12.15 -9.66
CA GLN A 173 -10.39 13.50 -9.26
C GLN A 173 -10.08 14.42 -10.45
N ALA A 174 -10.46 14.05 -11.68
CA ALA A 174 -10.03 14.73 -12.91
C ALA A 174 -10.29 16.24 -12.90
N SER A 175 -11.47 16.69 -12.45
CA SER A 175 -11.82 18.11 -12.36
C SER A 175 -10.96 18.87 -11.36
N SER A 176 -10.78 18.30 -10.17
CA SER A 176 -9.94 18.87 -9.10
C SER A 176 -8.48 18.97 -9.53
N LEU A 177 -7.90 17.89 -10.03
CA LEU A 177 -6.51 17.83 -10.47
C LEU A 177 -6.23 18.76 -11.67
N LEU A 178 -7.18 18.87 -12.61
CA LEU A 178 -7.07 19.84 -13.71
C LEU A 178 -7.10 21.28 -13.19
N SER A 179 -7.95 21.58 -12.21
CA SER A 179 -7.99 22.90 -11.57
C SER A 179 -6.66 23.24 -10.91
N GLN A 180 -6.06 22.29 -10.18
CA GLN A 180 -4.74 22.44 -9.54
C GLN A 180 -3.63 22.69 -10.57
N ALA A 181 -3.64 21.97 -11.69
CA ALA A 181 -2.68 22.16 -12.77
C ALA A 181 -2.83 23.56 -13.41
N LYS A 182 -4.07 23.99 -13.69
CA LYS A 182 -4.35 25.34 -14.21
C LYS A 182 -3.91 26.44 -13.24
N ASP A 183 -4.14 26.23 -11.96
CA ASP A 183 -3.75 27.17 -10.93
C ASP A 183 -2.23 27.34 -10.82
N ALA A 184 -1.49 26.23 -10.80
CA ALA A 184 -0.03 26.25 -10.80
C ALA A 184 0.56 26.82 -12.10
N ALA A 185 -0.06 26.55 -13.25
CA ALA A 185 0.34 27.11 -14.54
C ALA A 185 0.21 28.65 -14.54
N ARG A 186 -0.90 29.20 -14.01
CA ARG A 186 -1.08 30.66 -13.84
C ARG A 186 -0.03 31.27 -12.92
N ALA A 187 0.31 30.57 -11.84
CA ALA A 187 1.33 31.00 -10.88
C ALA A 187 2.78 30.81 -11.38
N LYS A 188 2.99 30.18 -12.56
CA LYS A 188 4.31 29.78 -13.08
C LYS A 188 5.11 28.90 -12.10
N GLN A 189 4.41 28.06 -11.34
CA GLN A 189 4.97 27.18 -10.31
C GLN A 189 4.87 25.70 -10.70
N CYS A 190 5.63 24.85 -10.00
CA CYS A 190 5.54 23.40 -10.13
C CYS A 190 4.49 22.83 -9.19
N VAL A 191 4.03 21.61 -9.49
CA VAL A 191 3.06 20.87 -8.67
C VAL A 191 3.71 19.62 -8.13
N GLU A 192 3.43 19.32 -6.87
CA GLU A 192 3.69 18.03 -6.25
C GLU A 192 2.35 17.42 -5.85
N TRP A 193 2.06 16.20 -6.30
CA TRP A 193 0.93 15.40 -5.84
C TRP A 193 1.40 14.39 -4.82
N LYS A 194 0.63 14.29 -3.73
CA LYS A 194 0.85 13.37 -2.62
C LYS A 194 -0.04 12.14 -2.84
N VAL A 195 0.58 11.05 -3.28
CA VAL A 195 -0.09 9.79 -3.65
C VAL A 195 0.13 8.77 -2.54
N THR A 196 -0.90 8.04 -2.12
CA THR A 196 -0.75 6.93 -1.17
C THR A 196 -0.14 5.72 -1.87
N TYR A 197 0.38 4.74 -1.11
CA TYR A 197 0.88 3.48 -1.67
C TYR A 197 -0.14 2.73 -2.56
N VAL A 198 -1.42 2.96 -2.35
CA VAL A 198 -2.50 2.36 -3.16
C VAL A 198 -2.91 3.26 -4.34
N GLY A 199 -2.12 4.28 -4.68
CA GLY A 199 -2.37 5.13 -5.83
C GLY A 199 -3.38 6.25 -5.64
N ILE A 200 -3.89 6.50 -4.41
CA ILE A 200 -4.86 7.58 -4.20
C ILE A 200 -4.13 8.91 -4.02
N ILE A 201 -4.50 9.91 -4.81
CA ILE A 201 -4.04 11.29 -4.62
C ILE A 201 -4.79 11.89 -3.43
N LYS A 202 -4.07 12.26 -2.36
CA LYS A 202 -4.63 12.77 -1.09
C LYS A 202 -4.23 14.20 -0.77
N GLY A 203 -3.36 14.80 -1.56
CA GLY A 203 -2.96 16.19 -1.37
C GLY A 203 -2.10 16.70 -2.50
N TRP A 204 -1.89 18.01 -2.51
CA TRP A 204 -0.99 18.65 -3.46
C TRP A 204 -0.37 19.90 -2.85
N LYS A 205 0.75 20.35 -3.41
CA LYS A 205 1.31 21.67 -3.13
C LYS A 205 1.92 22.28 -4.38
N ARG A 206 1.95 23.61 -4.42
CA ARG A 206 2.77 24.38 -5.36
C ARG A 206 4.13 24.64 -4.73
N TYR A 207 5.17 24.64 -5.54
CA TYR A 207 6.50 25.03 -5.11
C TYR A 207 7.24 25.78 -6.21
N LYS A 208 8.24 26.58 -5.81
CA LYS A 208 9.17 27.17 -6.78
C LYS A 208 10.02 26.05 -7.35
N CYS A 209 9.91 25.89 -8.67
CA CYS A 209 10.99 25.35 -9.48
C CYS A 209 11.89 26.53 -9.86
#